data_AF-A0A7C4ZGK8-F1
#
_entry.id   AF-A0A7C4ZGK8-F1
#
_cell.length_a   1.000
_cell.length_b   1.000
_cell.length_c   1.000
_cell.angle_alpha   90.00
_cell.angle_beta   90.00
_cell.angle_gamma   90.00
#
_symmetry.space_group_name_H-M   'P 1'
#
loop_
_entity.id
_entity.type
_entity.pdbx_description
1 polymer ?
#
loop_
_entity_poly.entity_id
_entity_poly.type
_entity_poly.pdbx_seq_one_letter_code
_entity_poly.pdbx_strand_id
1 'polypeptide(L)'
;MRRFALIAGLFGVLCAGCATGPFARPSTGKMTAPTVTPRAEQVVAHLNQECKSINSVEFDRVSIQAKQGLQTFGVNGMMAYQKPKNFRLMASALNTTYADVGSNDREFWFWFNEGEKLQYYCAHEDLPRARGMAIPIHPDWVAEALCLQEFGPADQYQVRMGNQKLELVSATTSPQGQKLQRITTVALSGPMGGRVVGQQLRTAEGTEIWSSEVTEYQNAGGYSIPRKIVLRCPSQKMEMQFKLDGARVNSLSATAQTFQRPGNYQAIDLARGSVPMGTPQSIQRVRGSSE
;
A
#
# COMPACT_ATOMS: atom_id res chain seq x y z
N MET A 1 -4.34 -81.71 45.88
CA MET A 1 -4.61 -81.91 44.44
C MET A 1 -5.10 -80.59 43.85
N ARG A 2 -4.45 -80.13 42.75
CA ARG A 2 -4.89 -79.15 41.73
C ARG A 2 -5.41 -77.77 42.21
N ARG A 3 -4.58 -76.69 42.10
CA ARG A 3 -4.49 -75.71 40.97
C ARG A 3 -5.61 -74.65 41.05
N PHE A 4 -5.47 -73.32 41.03
CA PHE A 4 -4.43 -72.27 40.82
C PHE A 4 -4.97 -71.02 41.59
N ALA A 5 -4.24 -70.34 42.50
CA ALA A 5 -3.42 -69.11 42.34
C ALA A 5 -3.98 -68.10 41.30
N LEU A 6 -4.10 -66.78 41.47
CA LEU A 6 -3.42 -65.74 42.27
C LEU A 6 -4.38 -64.52 42.36
N ILE A 7 -4.60 -63.93 43.53
CA ILE A 7 -3.98 -62.70 44.08
C ILE A 7 -4.61 -61.37 43.60
N ALA A 8 -5.17 -60.69 44.61
CA ALA A 8 -5.23 -59.25 44.93
C ALA A 8 -5.69 -58.27 43.82
N GLY A 9 -6.71 -57.44 44.04
CA GLY A 9 -6.93 -56.64 45.24
C GLY A 9 -5.98 -55.43 45.21
N LEU A 10 -6.36 -54.20 45.52
CA LEU A 10 -7.59 -53.65 46.05
C LEU A 10 -7.35 -52.13 46.07
N PHE A 11 -8.40 -51.33 45.89
CA PHE A 11 -8.50 -49.90 46.19
C PHE A 11 -7.61 -48.92 45.39
N GLY A 12 -8.12 -47.78 44.92
CA GLY A 12 -9.42 -47.18 45.15
C GLY A 12 -9.34 -45.69 44.88
N VAL A 13 -10.25 -45.23 44.01
CA VAL A 13 -10.99 -43.95 44.04
C VAL A 13 -10.18 -42.66 44.25
N LEU A 14 -10.28 -41.74 43.28
CA LEU A 14 -10.80 -40.38 43.51
C LEU A 14 -11.04 -39.62 42.19
N CYS A 15 -12.33 -39.29 42.04
CA CYS A 15 -13.04 -38.24 41.31
C CYS A 15 -12.31 -37.13 40.52
N ALA A 16 -13.10 -36.61 39.56
CA ALA A 16 -12.97 -35.39 38.73
C ALA A 16 -12.13 -35.58 37.44
N GLY A 17 -12.69 -35.60 36.23
CA GLY A 17 -13.47 -34.51 35.61
C GLY A 17 -12.49 -33.41 35.15
N CYS A 18 -12.32 -33.00 33.89
CA CYS A 18 -13.21 -32.97 32.73
C CYS A 18 -12.42 -32.73 31.43
N ALA A 19 -13.07 -33.09 30.30
CA ALA A 19 -13.05 -32.40 29.00
C ALA A 19 -11.74 -32.37 28.16
N THR A 20 -11.49 -33.46 27.44
CA THR A 20 -10.77 -33.41 26.16
C THR A 20 -11.75 -33.08 25.03
N GLY A 21 -11.89 -31.80 24.68
CA GLY A 21 -12.60 -31.34 23.49
C GLY A 21 -11.62 -30.93 22.37
N PRO A 22 -11.91 -31.19 21.08
CA PRO A 22 -11.03 -30.84 19.97
C PRO A 22 -11.24 -29.38 19.55
N PHE A 23 -11.00 -28.44 20.46
CA PHE A 23 -10.98 -27.01 20.16
C PHE A 23 -9.92 -26.32 21.02
N ALA A 24 -8.66 -26.75 20.84
CA ALA A 24 -7.53 -25.94 21.28
C ALA A 24 -7.49 -24.68 20.39
N ARG A 25 -8.00 -23.56 20.91
CA ARG A 25 -7.76 -22.24 20.31
C ARG A 25 -6.25 -22.05 20.24
N PRO A 26 -5.68 -21.65 19.09
CA PRO A 26 -4.27 -21.30 19.04
C PRO A 26 -4.03 -20.18 20.05
N SER A 27 -3.13 -20.44 21.00
CA SER A 27 -2.59 -19.43 21.89
C SER A 27 -2.08 -18.28 21.02
N THR A 28 -2.76 -17.13 21.07
CA THR A 28 -2.17 -15.86 20.68
C THR A 28 -1.11 -15.54 21.72
N GLY A 29 0.04 -16.21 21.62
CA GLY A 29 1.23 -15.83 22.35
C GLY A 29 1.49 -14.36 22.02
N LYS A 30 1.39 -13.49 23.03
CA LYS A 30 1.86 -12.12 22.92
C LYS A 30 3.36 -12.22 22.66
N MET A 31 3.77 -12.12 21.40
CA MET A 31 5.17 -11.87 21.07
C MET A 31 5.56 -10.59 21.79
N THR A 32 6.43 -10.73 22.79
CA THR A 32 7.06 -9.61 23.48
C THR A 32 7.80 -8.77 22.45
N ALA A 33 7.55 -7.46 22.46
CA ALA A 33 8.31 -6.54 21.62
C ALA A 33 9.82 -6.69 21.93
N PRO A 34 10.71 -6.47 20.95
CA PRO A 34 12.15 -6.61 21.14
C PRO A 34 12.62 -5.81 22.36
N THR A 35 13.39 -6.43 23.26
CA THR A 35 13.95 -5.78 24.46
C THR A 35 15.05 -4.76 24.12
N VAL A 36 15.58 -4.82 22.89
CA VAL A 36 16.60 -3.91 22.36
C VAL A 36 16.06 -3.26 21.10
N THR A 37 16.16 -1.93 21.01
CA THR A 37 15.88 -1.19 19.77
C THR A 37 16.81 -1.70 18.66
N PRO A 38 16.28 -2.26 17.55
CA PRO A 38 17.13 -2.69 16.46
C PRO A 38 17.80 -1.49 15.79
N ARG A 39 19.01 -1.71 15.27
CA ARG A 39 19.73 -0.68 14.50
C ARG A 39 19.10 -0.52 13.12
N ALA A 40 19.30 0.64 12.49
CA ALA A 40 18.75 0.93 11.16
C ALA A 40 19.14 -0.12 10.12
N GLU A 41 20.39 -0.61 10.17
CA GLU A 41 20.91 -1.64 9.26
C GLU A 41 20.11 -2.94 9.37
N GLN A 42 19.71 -3.32 10.58
CA GLN A 42 18.96 -4.56 10.81
C GLN A 42 17.54 -4.45 10.28
N VAL A 43 16.89 -3.29 10.50
CA VAL A 43 15.53 -3.06 10.00
C VAL A 43 15.52 -2.98 8.48
N VAL A 44 16.42 -2.19 7.88
CA VAL A 44 16.53 -2.04 6.43
C VAL A 44 16.86 -3.37 5.74
N ALA A 45 17.80 -4.14 6.28
CA ALA A 45 18.14 -5.45 5.72
C ALA A 45 16.93 -6.41 5.76
N HIS A 46 16.19 -6.43 6.87
CA HIS A 46 14.97 -7.23 7.01
C HIS A 46 13.90 -6.81 6.00
N LEU A 47 13.61 -5.50 5.87
CA LEU A 47 12.60 -5.02 4.94
C LEU A 47 12.99 -5.26 3.47
N ASN A 48 14.26 -5.05 3.12
CA ASN A 48 14.74 -5.33 1.76
C ASN A 48 14.70 -6.83 1.44
N GLN A 49 14.94 -7.70 2.43
CA GLN A 49 14.83 -9.14 2.22
C GLN A 49 13.41 -9.59 1.84
N GLU A 50 12.38 -8.94 2.38
CA GLU A 50 10.98 -9.25 2.07
C GLU A 50 10.57 -8.84 0.65
N CYS A 51 11.12 -7.75 0.12
CA CYS A 51 10.70 -7.20 -1.18
C CYS A 51 11.70 -7.45 -2.33
N LYS A 52 12.96 -7.82 -2.07
CA LYS A 52 13.99 -7.99 -3.11
C LYS A 52 13.61 -8.98 -4.21
N SER A 53 12.91 -10.05 -3.86
CA SER A 53 12.52 -11.12 -4.77
C SER A 53 11.22 -10.83 -5.52
N ILE A 54 10.55 -9.73 -5.20
CA ILE A 54 9.34 -9.26 -5.88
C ILE A 54 9.76 -8.21 -6.91
N ASN A 55 9.80 -8.61 -8.17
CA ASN A 55 10.11 -7.72 -9.30
C ASN A 55 8.85 -7.10 -9.88
N SER A 56 7.71 -7.79 -9.79
CA SER A 56 6.45 -7.30 -10.31
C SER A 56 5.25 -7.87 -9.57
N VAL A 57 4.16 -7.11 -9.55
CA VAL A 57 2.85 -7.56 -9.08
C VAL A 57 1.75 -7.05 -10.00
N GLU A 58 0.74 -7.88 -10.24
CA GLU A 58 -0.48 -7.49 -10.92
C GLU A 58 -1.68 -7.87 -10.06
N PHE A 59 -2.69 -7.00 -10.02
CA PHE A 59 -3.99 -7.24 -9.41
C PHE A 59 -5.05 -7.07 -10.49
N ASP A 60 -5.77 -8.15 -10.80
CA ASP A 60 -6.85 -8.15 -11.81
C ASP A 60 -8.18 -7.59 -11.25
N ARG A 61 -8.30 -7.49 -9.93
CA ARG A 61 -9.47 -7.00 -9.20
C ARG A 61 -9.06 -6.04 -8.11
N VAL A 62 -9.11 -4.77 -8.43
CA VAL A 62 -8.91 -3.66 -7.49
C VAL A 62 -10.26 -3.01 -7.22
N SER A 63 -10.70 -3.01 -5.96
CA SER A 63 -11.84 -2.20 -5.53
C SER A 63 -11.33 -0.93 -4.86
N ILE A 64 -11.83 0.23 -5.29
CA ILE A 64 -11.41 1.53 -4.79
C ILE A 64 -12.64 2.25 -4.26
N GLN A 65 -12.63 2.58 -2.98
CA GLN A 65 -13.60 3.49 -2.39
C GLN A 65 -12.90 4.81 -2.10
N ALA A 66 -13.30 5.86 -2.81
CA ALA A 66 -12.73 7.18 -2.65
C ALA A 66 -13.73 8.11 -1.97
N LYS A 67 -13.22 8.89 -1.03
CA LYS A 67 -13.96 9.91 -0.28
C LYS A 67 -13.27 11.25 -0.47
N GLN A 68 -14.03 12.27 -0.84
CA GLN A 68 -13.56 13.65 -0.95
C GLN A 68 -14.57 14.56 -0.24
N GLY A 69 -14.17 15.14 0.90
CA GLY A 69 -15.09 15.86 1.77
C GLY A 69 -16.25 14.97 2.24
N LEU A 70 -17.49 15.31 1.85
CA LEU A 70 -18.71 14.57 2.19
C LEU A 70 -19.12 13.53 1.12
N GLN A 71 -18.48 13.55 -0.05
CA GLN A 71 -18.81 12.67 -1.15
C GLN A 71 -18.01 11.36 -1.04
N THR A 72 -18.66 10.24 -1.37
CA THR A 72 -18.01 8.93 -1.47
C THR A 72 -18.47 8.27 -2.76
N PHE A 73 -17.55 7.66 -3.49
CA PHE A 73 -17.84 6.90 -4.71
C PHE A 73 -16.94 5.66 -4.79
N GLY A 74 -17.42 4.64 -5.49
CA GLY A 74 -16.74 3.36 -5.65
C GLY A 74 -16.46 3.09 -7.12
N VAL A 75 -15.25 2.63 -7.42
CA VAL A 75 -14.84 2.17 -8.74
C VAL A 75 -14.09 0.85 -8.61
N ASN A 76 -14.08 0.06 -9.68
CA ASN A 76 -13.28 -1.16 -9.77
C ASN A 76 -12.18 -0.98 -10.80
N GLY A 77 -11.16 -1.82 -10.79
CA GLY A 77 -10.03 -1.62 -11.68
C GLY A 77 -9.04 -2.77 -11.69
N MET A 78 -7.94 -2.50 -12.38
CA MET A 78 -6.75 -3.33 -12.39
C MET A 78 -5.53 -2.48 -12.05
N MET A 79 -4.53 -3.11 -11.46
CA MET A 79 -3.27 -2.46 -11.10
C MET A 79 -2.11 -3.36 -11.48
N ALA A 80 -1.07 -2.78 -12.08
CA ALA A 80 0.19 -3.45 -12.35
C ALA A 80 1.35 -2.59 -11.86
N TYR A 81 2.33 -3.23 -11.25
CA TYR A 81 3.58 -2.62 -10.86
C TYR A 81 4.75 -3.54 -11.25
N GLN A 82 5.80 -2.93 -11.80
CA GLN A 82 7.06 -3.58 -12.07
C GLN A 82 8.19 -2.62 -11.64
N LYS A 83 9.14 -3.15 -10.86
CA LYS A 83 10.31 -2.39 -10.45
C LYS A 83 11.09 -1.87 -11.67
N PRO A 84 11.71 -0.68 -11.57
CA PRO A 84 11.64 0.22 -10.42
C PRO A 84 10.41 1.15 -10.45
N LYS A 85 9.95 1.55 -11.64
CA LYS A 85 9.01 2.67 -11.81
C LYS A 85 7.80 2.40 -12.68
N ASN A 86 7.70 1.22 -13.28
CA ASN A 86 6.58 0.89 -14.16
C ASN A 86 5.33 0.66 -13.31
N PHE A 87 4.36 1.55 -13.43
CA PHE A 87 3.11 1.48 -12.69
C PHE A 87 1.93 1.80 -13.59
N ARG A 88 0.82 1.11 -13.35
CA ARG A 88 -0.44 1.35 -14.04
C ARG A 88 -1.60 1.06 -13.10
N LEU A 89 -2.53 1.99 -13.00
CA LEU A 89 -3.82 1.84 -12.36
C LEU A 89 -4.90 2.30 -13.34
N MET A 90 -5.84 1.42 -13.65
CA MET A 90 -7.01 1.76 -14.44
C MET A 90 -8.25 1.51 -13.61
N ALA A 91 -9.05 2.55 -13.38
CA ALA A 91 -10.26 2.49 -12.58
C ALA A 91 -11.48 2.84 -13.42
N SER A 92 -12.53 2.03 -13.31
CA SER A 92 -13.75 2.10 -14.10
C SER A 92 -14.98 1.73 -13.25
N ALA A 93 -16.15 2.25 -13.62
CA ALA A 93 -17.44 1.79 -13.11
C ALA A 93 -18.46 1.82 -14.26
N LEU A 94 -19.35 0.82 -14.32
CA LEU A 94 -20.39 0.72 -15.34
C LEU A 94 -19.86 0.94 -16.78
N ASN A 95 -18.77 0.25 -17.13
CA ASN A 95 -18.05 0.36 -18.42
C ASN A 95 -17.49 1.75 -18.76
N THR A 96 -17.50 2.70 -17.82
CA THR A 96 -16.91 4.01 -17.96
C THR A 96 -15.58 4.05 -17.20
N THR A 97 -14.49 4.42 -17.87
CA THR A 97 -13.22 4.67 -17.20
C THR A 97 -13.28 6.01 -16.47
N TYR A 98 -12.87 6.02 -15.21
CA TYR A 98 -12.85 7.20 -14.34
C TYR A 98 -11.44 7.69 -14.05
N ALA A 99 -10.47 6.78 -14.04
CA ALA A 99 -9.09 7.14 -13.84
C ALA A 99 -8.16 6.22 -14.63
N ASP A 100 -7.11 6.82 -15.15
CA ASP A 100 -5.98 6.17 -15.77
C ASP A 100 -4.74 6.86 -15.24
N VAL A 101 -4.01 6.17 -14.38
CA VAL A 101 -2.83 6.69 -13.69
C VAL A 101 -1.67 5.74 -13.98
N GLY A 102 -0.50 6.28 -14.32
CA GLY A 102 0.65 5.42 -14.55
C GLY A 102 1.97 6.15 -14.59
N SER A 103 3.03 5.35 -14.64
CA SER A 103 4.40 5.82 -14.80
C SER A 103 5.25 4.74 -15.45
N ASN A 104 6.37 5.20 -16.00
CA ASN A 104 7.47 4.38 -16.48
C ASN A 104 8.80 5.07 -16.15
N ASP A 105 9.90 4.59 -16.72
CA ASP A 105 11.24 5.13 -16.45
C ASP A 105 11.44 6.58 -16.91
N ARG A 106 10.60 7.10 -17.82
CA ARG A 106 10.76 8.42 -18.43
C ARG A 106 9.78 9.46 -17.86
N GLU A 107 8.53 9.07 -17.69
CA GLU A 107 7.45 9.98 -17.35
C GLU A 107 6.41 9.32 -16.43
N PHE A 108 5.56 10.16 -15.86
CA PHE A 108 4.31 9.74 -15.25
C PHE A 108 3.15 10.50 -15.87
N TRP A 109 1.96 9.93 -15.79
CA TRP A 109 0.73 10.54 -16.27
C TRP A 109 -0.46 10.20 -15.39
N PHE A 110 -1.48 11.03 -15.52
CA PHE A 110 -2.79 10.77 -14.96
C PHE A 110 -3.85 11.42 -15.84
N TRP A 111 -4.96 10.73 -15.94
CA TRP A 111 -6.20 11.20 -16.54
C TRP A 111 -7.32 10.83 -15.58
N PHE A 112 -8.20 11.78 -15.33
CA PHE A 112 -9.42 11.59 -14.56
C PHE A 112 -10.61 12.01 -15.42
N ASN A 113 -11.73 11.34 -15.24
CA ASN A 113 -12.96 11.68 -15.96
C ASN A 113 -13.64 12.87 -15.27
N GLU A 114 -13.29 14.08 -15.73
CA GLU A 114 -13.85 15.36 -15.28
C GLU A 114 -14.68 16.05 -16.38
N GLY A 115 -15.20 15.27 -17.35
CA GLY A 115 -15.95 15.78 -18.51
C GLY A 115 -15.08 16.22 -19.69
N GLU A 116 -13.81 16.57 -19.46
CA GLU A 116 -12.81 16.82 -20.51
C GLU A 116 -11.80 15.66 -20.64
N LYS A 117 -11.31 15.41 -21.86
CA LYS A 117 -10.29 14.37 -22.14
C LYS A 117 -8.86 14.91 -22.01
N LEU A 118 -8.58 15.64 -20.92
CA LEU A 118 -7.26 16.19 -20.63
C LEU A 118 -6.44 15.21 -19.78
N GLN A 119 -5.39 14.67 -20.37
CA GLN A 119 -4.38 13.88 -19.68
C GLN A 119 -3.22 14.79 -19.31
N TYR A 120 -2.73 14.67 -18.09
CA TYR A 120 -1.57 15.39 -17.60
C TYR A 120 -0.38 14.45 -17.52
N TYR A 121 0.80 14.95 -17.85
CA TYR A 121 2.03 14.17 -17.76
C TYR A 121 3.24 15.04 -17.41
N CYS A 122 4.29 14.43 -16.92
CA CYS A 122 5.57 15.08 -16.68
C CYS A 122 6.70 14.07 -16.82
N ALA A 123 7.79 14.48 -17.49
CA ALA A 123 9.03 13.72 -17.46
C ALA A 123 9.65 13.82 -16.05
N HIS A 124 10.23 12.73 -15.55
CA HIS A 124 10.82 12.70 -14.21
C HIS A 124 11.93 13.75 -14.03
N GLU A 125 12.70 14.01 -15.08
CA GLU A 125 13.77 15.02 -15.10
C GLU A 125 13.26 16.47 -15.06
N ASP A 126 12.03 16.69 -15.53
CA ASP A 126 11.40 18.01 -15.57
C ASP A 126 10.50 18.26 -14.34
N LEU A 127 10.37 17.30 -13.43
CA LEU A 127 9.53 17.42 -12.23
C LEU A 127 9.86 18.64 -11.36
N PRO A 128 11.13 19.09 -11.19
CA PRO A 128 11.43 20.35 -10.50
C PRO A 128 10.88 21.61 -11.19
N ARG A 129 10.63 21.53 -12.50
CA ARG A 129 10.07 22.61 -13.32
C ARG A 129 8.54 22.57 -13.36
N ALA A 130 7.92 21.44 -12.97
CA ALA A 130 6.47 21.31 -12.96
C ALA A 130 5.82 22.46 -12.17
N ARG A 131 4.79 23.07 -12.77
CA ARG A 131 3.96 24.13 -12.18
C ARG A 131 2.51 23.67 -12.15
N GLY A 132 1.75 24.16 -11.17
CA GLY A 132 0.31 23.84 -11.09
C GLY A 132 -0.02 22.39 -10.72
N MET A 133 0.89 21.66 -10.08
CA MET A 133 0.59 20.32 -9.55
C MET A 133 -0.32 20.43 -8.31
N ALA A 134 -1.60 20.70 -8.53
CA ALA A 134 -2.66 20.45 -7.55
C ALA A 134 -3.13 18.99 -7.61
N ILE A 135 -2.21 18.06 -7.92
CA ILE A 135 -2.56 16.66 -8.14
C ILE A 135 -2.76 16.00 -6.78
N PRO A 136 -3.93 15.38 -6.54
CA PRO A 136 -4.24 14.74 -5.27
C PRO A 136 -3.25 13.65 -4.85
N ILE A 137 -2.78 12.86 -5.82
CA ILE A 137 -1.94 11.67 -5.61
C ILE A 137 -0.91 11.58 -6.73
N HIS A 138 0.37 11.56 -6.37
CA HIS A 138 1.43 11.20 -7.31
C HIS A 138 1.39 9.67 -7.58
N PRO A 139 1.57 9.18 -8.83
CA PRO A 139 1.57 7.75 -9.13
C PRO A 139 2.57 6.96 -8.28
N ASP A 140 3.75 7.53 -8.07
CA ASP A 140 4.78 6.92 -7.21
C ASP A 140 4.31 6.74 -5.77
N TRP A 141 3.40 7.57 -5.23
CA TRP A 141 2.87 7.37 -3.87
C TRP A 141 1.96 6.15 -3.79
N VAL A 142 1.19 5.88 -4.85
CA VAL A 142 0.38 4.64 -4.91
C VAL A 142 1.29 3.43 -5.03
N ALA A 143 2.32 3.51 -5.87
CA ALA A 143 3.30 2.44 -6.02
C ALA A 143 4.11 2.20 -4.73
N GLU A 144 4.52 3.26 -4.03
CA GLU A 144 5.23 3.18 -2.74
C GLU A 144 4.38 2.48 -1.68
N ALA A 145 3.06 2.73 -1.66
CA ALA A 145 2.14 2.11 -0.71
C ALA A 145 2.02 0.58 -0.87
N LEU A 146 2.42 0.02 -2.01
CA LEU A 146 2.53 -1.42 -2.19
C LEU A 146 3.68 -2.04 -1.37
N CYS A 147 4.56 -1.22 -0.79
CA CYS A 147 5.68 -1.66 0.07
C CYS A 147 6.64 -2.63 -0.64
N LEU A 148 6.83 -2.47 -1.96
CA LEU A 148 7.64 -3.38 -2.79
C LEU A 148 9.01 -2.81 -3.15
N GLN A 149 9.26 -1.52 -2.93
CA GLN A 149 10.55 -0.91 -3.20
C GLN A 149 11.54 -1.23 -2.09
N GLU A 150 12.82 -1.33 -2.46
CA GLU A 150 13.91 -1.48 -1.51
C GLU A 150 14.27 -0.12 -0.90
N PHE A 151 14.56 -0.16 0.38
CA PHE A 151 15.08 0.97 1.13
C PHE A 151 16.54 1.22 0.75
N GLY A 152 16.93 2.49 0.75
CA GLY A 152 18.30 2.91 0.47
C GLY A 152 19.28 2.57 1.59
N PRO A 153 20.49 3.15 1.55
CA PRO A 153 21.49 2.99 2.59
C PRO A 153 20.95 3.26 4.00
N ALA A 154 21.28 2.37 4.94
CA ALA A 154 20.71 2.37 6.29
C ALA A 154 21.07 3.62 7.13
N ASP A 155 22.21 4.25 6.83
CA ASP A 155 22.70 5.48 7.45
C ASP A 155 21.80 6.71 7.18
N GLN A 156 20.89 6.61 6.21
CA GLN A 156 19.87 7.63 5.92
C GLN A 156 18.68 7.58 6.88
N TYR A 157 18.57 6.54 7.72
CA TYR A 157 17.41 6.30 8.55
C TYR A 157 17.72 6.40 10.05
N GLN A 158 16.86 7.11 10.77
CA GLN A 158 16.78 7.07 12.21
C GLN A 158 15.69 6.09 12.63
N VAL A 159 16.01 5.16 13.53
CA VAL A 159 15.03 4.25 14.13
C VAL A 159 14.41 4.91 15.35
N ARG A 160 13.07 4.97 15.40
CA ARG A 160 12.32 5.39 16.58
C ARG A 160 11.44 4.24 17.05
N MET A 161 11.57 3.86 18.31
CA MET A 161 10.73 2.83 18.91
C MET A 161 9.47 3.45 19.52
N GLY A 162 8.34 2.85 19.20
CA GLY A 162 7.05 3.13 19.83
C GLY A 162 6.46 1.87 20.45
N ASN A 163 5.26 1.99 21.01
CA ASN A 163 4.53 0.84 21.52
C ASN A 163 4.03 -0.03 20.35
N GLN A 164 4.52 -1.28 20.25
CA GLN A 164 4.18 -2.27 19.20
C GLN A 164 4.51 -1.86 17.75
N LYS A 165 5.18 -0.72 17.56
CA LYS A 165 5.57 -0.20 16.25
C LYS A 165 6.99 0.35 16.31
N LEU A 166 7.67 0.31 15.17
CA LEU A 166 8.95 0.94 14.92
C LEU A 166 8.79 1.89 13.75
N GLU A 167 9.43 3.05 13.81
CA GLU A 167 9.47 4.00 12.71
C GLU A 167 10.89 4.12 12.15
N LEU A 168 11.02 4.02 10.82
CA LEU A 168 12.19 4.45 10.07
C LEU A 168 11.93 5.86 9.56
N VAL A 169 12.78 6.78 9.97
CA VAL A 169 12.65 8.20 9.64
C VAL A 169 13.83 8.65 8.78
N SER A 170 13.55 9.24 7.63
CA SER A 170 14.56 9.81 6.73
C SER A 170 14.17 11.22 6.27
N ALA A 171 15.17 12.02 5.91
CA ALA A 171 14.95 13.30 5.26
C ALA A 171 14.79 13.10 3.75
N THR A 172 13.90 13.86 3.13
CA THR A 172 13.73 13.91 1.68
C THR A 172 13.39 15.34 1.24
N THR A 173 13.26 15.57 -0.06
CA THR A 173 12.96 16.89 -0.61
C THR A 173 11.89 16.73 -1.67
N SER A 174 10.86 17.59 -1.63
CA SER A 174 9.86 17.65 -2.68
C SER A 174 10.50 18.07 -4.00
N PRO A 175 9.87 17.82 -5.15
CA PRO A 175 10.40 18.33 -6.41
C PRO A 175 10.54 19.86 -6.44
N GLN A 176 9.75 20.58 -5.65
CA GLN A 176 9.82 22.04 -5.51
C GLN A 176 10.92 22.50 -4.53
N GLY A 177 11.77 21.58 -4.03
CA GLY A 177 12.87 21.91 -3.12
C GLY A 177 12.45 22.01 -1.65
N GLN A 178 11.21 21.71 -1.30
CA GLN A 178 10.75 21.75 0.10
C GLN A 178 11.34 20.58 0.88
N LYS A 179 11.96 20.84 2.04
CA LYS A 179 12.45 19.78 2.93
C LYS A 179 11.28 19.04 3.56
N LEU A 180 11.30 17.72 3.45
CA LEU A 180 10.27 16.82 3.95
C LEU A 180 10.88 15.73 4.81
N GLN A 181 10.05 15.11 5.65
CA GLN A 181 10.39 13.93 6.43
C GLN A 181 9.55 12.75 5.95
N ARG A 182 10.22 11.66 5.58
CA ARG A 182 9.58 10.38 5.24
C ARG A 182 9.63 9.49 6.47
N ILE A 183 8.47 8.99 6.88
CA ILE A 183 8.31 8.08 8.01
C ILE A 183 7.74 6.77 7.47
N THR A 184 8.40 5.65 7.74
CA THR A 184 7.89 4.30 7.47
C THR A 184 7.66 3.59 8.78
N THR A 185 6.43 3.16 9.02
CA THR A 185 6.04 2.46 10.24
C THR A 185 6.02 0.95 10.00
N VAL A 186 6.69 0.21 10.86
CA VAL A 186 6.79 -1.25 10.87
C VAL A 186 6.07 -1.77 12.11
N ALA A 187 5.18 -2.76 11.96
CA ALA A 187 4.58 -3.42 13.10
C ALA A 187 5.59 -4.38 13.74
N LEU A 188 5.69 -4.38 15.07
CA LEU A 188 6.62 -5.25 15.81
C LEU A 188 6.03 -6.62 16.16
N SER A 189 4.71 -6.74 16.17
CA SER A 189 4.02 -7.96 16.61
C SER A 189 2.67 -8.14 15.90
N GLY A 190 2.00 -9.26 16.21
CA GLY A 190 0.72 -9.61 15.62
C GLY A 190 0.84 -10.11 14.17
N PRO A 191 -0.29 -10.22 13.44
CA PRO A 191 -0.31 -10.76 12.09
C PRO A 191 0.55 -9.99 11.08
N MET A 192 0.85 -8.73 11.35
CA MET A 192 1.68 -7.86 10.51
C MET A 192 3.10 -7.65 11.06
N GLY A 193 3.50 -8.38 12.11
CA GLY A 193 4.82 -8.25 12.72
C GLY A 193 5.95 -8.39 11.70
N GLY A 194 6.92 -7.48 11.76
CA GLY A 194 8.04 -7.37 10.83
C GLY A 194 7.71 -6.73 9.48
N ARG A 195 6.50 -6.21 9.26
CA ARG A 195 6.08 -5.64 7.97
C ARG A 195 5.78 -4.16 8.07
N VAL A 196 5.92 -3.46 6.94
CA VAL A 196 5.48 -2.06 6.79
C VAL A 196 3.96 -2.00 6.94
N VAL A 197 3.47 -1.17 7.84
CA VAL A 197 2.03 -0.95 8.08
C VAL A 197 1.59 0.47 7.79
N GLY A 198 2.54 1.37 7.57
CA GLY A 198 2.21 2.71 7.09
C GLY A 198 3.43 3.47 6.60
N GLN A 199 3.16 4.46 5.77
CA GLN A 199 4.14 5.43 5.31
C GLN A 199 3.53 6.82 5.39
N GLN A 200 4.36 7.82 5.66
CA GLN A 200 3.93 9.20 5.77
C GLN A 200 4.99 10.13 5.20
N LEU A 201 4.52 11.22 4.61
CA LEU A 201 5.34 12.34 4.18
C LEU A 201 4.87 13.59 4.92
N ARG A 202 5.77 14.23 5.65
CA ARG A 202 5.48 15.42 6.47
C ARG A 202 6.40 16.59 6.12
N THR A 203 5.91 17.81 6.33
CA THR A 203 6.74 19.02 6.31
C THR A 203 7.63 19.09 7.56
N ALA A 204 8.58 20.03 7.58
CA ALA A 204 9.43 20.27 8.76
C ALA A 204 8.62 20.69 10.01
N GLU A 205 7.47 21.32 9.82
CA GLU A 205 6.53 21.73 10.86
C GLU A 205 5.64 20.57 11.34
N GLY A 206 5.79 19.37 10.76
CA GLY A 206 5.03 18.18 11.10
C GLY A 206 3.69 18.04 10.38
N THR A 207 3.37 18.92 9.43
CA THR A 207 2.12 18.83 8.64
C THR A 207 2.17 17.63 7.70
N GLU A 208 1.16 16.77 7.75
CA GLU A 208 1.04 15.61 6.85
C GLU A 208 0.64 16.04 5.44
N ILE A 209 1.45 15.68 4.45
CA ILE A 209 1.19 15.88 3.02
C ILE A 209 0.44 14.66 2.46
N TRP A 210 0.89 13.48 2.87
CA TRP A 210 0.37 12.20 2.39
C TRP A 210 0.62 11.12 3.45
N SER A 211 -0.28 10.14 3.51
CA SER A 211 -0.04 8.90 4.23
C SER A 211 -0.64 7.69 3.53
N SER A 212 -0.03 6.53 3.77
CA SER A 212 -0.57 5.21 3.48
C SER A 212 -0.65 4.38 4.75
N GLU A 213 -1.66 3.52 4.83
CA GLU A 213 -1.80 2.50 5.87
C GLU A 213 -2.12 1.16 5.23
N VAL A 214 -1.31 0.13 5.51
CA VAL A 214 -1.61 -1.25 5.12
C VAL A 214 -2.37 -1.89 6.27
N THR A 215 -3.64 -2.22 6.03
CA THR A 215 -4.52 -2.81 7.06
C THR A 215 -4.63 -4.33 6.93
N GLU A 216 -4.24 -4.89 5.79
CA GLU A 216 -4.24 -6.33 5.56
C GLU A 216 -3.16 -6.72 4.54
N TYR A 217 -2.42 -7.79 4.85
CA TYR A 217 -1.51 -8.47 3.92
C TYR A 217 -2.16 -9.77 3.42
N GLN A 218 -1.73 -10.23 2.25
CA GLN A 218 -2.07 -11.54 1.69
C GLN A 218 -0.81 -12.28 1.24
N ASN A 219 -0.92 -13.61 1.16
CA ASN A 219 0.09 -14.43 0.48
C ASN A 219 -0.31 -14.62 -0.98
N ALA A 220 0.59 -14.32 -1.90
CA ALA A 220 0.41 -14.57 -3.34
C ALA A 220 1.67 -15.22 -3.89
N GLY A 221 1.58 -16.48 -4.29
CA GLY A 221 2.72 -17.23 -4.83
C GLY A 221 3.89 -17.37 -3.84
N GLY A 222 3.62 -17.43 -2.53
CA GLY A 222 4.66 -17.49 -1.48
C GLY A 222 5.14 -16.12 -1.00
N TYR A 223 4.74 -15.03 -1.65
CA TYR A 223 5.14 -13.66 -1.27
C TYR A 223 4.08 -12.99 -0.40
N SER A 224 4.52 -12.24 0.61
CA SER A 224 3.65 -11.42 1.45
C SER A 224 3.51 -10.02 0.82
N ILE A 225 2.31 -9.66 0.38
CA ILE A 225 2.04 -8.36 -0.28
C ILE A 225 0.82 -7.69 0.35
N PRO A 226 0.70 -6.34 0.28
CA PRO A 226 -0.51 -5.66 0.73
C PRO A 226 -1.76 -6.14 -0.01
N ARG A 227 -2.86 -6.25 0.74
CA ARG A 227 -4.20 -6.53 0.22
C ARG A 227 -5.14 -5.35 0.44
N LYS A 228 -5.08 -4.71 1.60
CA LYS A 228 -5.90 -3.53 1.89
C LYS A 228 -5.02 -2.36 2.26
N ILE A 229 -5.20 -1.25 1.54
CA ILE A 229 -4.42 -0.03 1.70
C ILE A 229 -5.38 1.15 1.84
N VAL A 230 -5.09 2.06 2.76
CA VAL A 230 -5.77 3.35 2.85
C VAL A 230 -4.78 4.44 2.54
N LEU A 231 -5.07 5.27 1.54
CA LEU A 231 -4.29 6.47 1.18
C LEU A 231 -5.03 7.73 1.62
N ARG A 232 -4.28 8.72 2.11
CA ARG A 232 -4.83 9.99 2.59
C ARG A 232 -4.03 11.15 2.02
N CYS A 233 -4.73 12.17 1.53
CA CYS A 233 -4.17 13.47 1.18
C CYS A 233 -4.95 14.55 1.95
N PRO A 234 -4.46 14.97 3.13
CA PRO A 234 -5.21 15.87 4.01
C PRO A 234 -5.53 17.24 3.39
N SER A 235 -4.59 17.83 2.64
CA SER A 235 -4.76 19.13 1.98
C SER A 235 -5.93 19.16 0.99
N GLN A 236 -6.30 17.99 0.45
CA GLN A 236 -7.42 17.82 -0.48
C GLN A 236 -8.66 17.19 0.14
N LYS A 237 -8.66 16.96 1.47
CA LYS A 237 -9.73 16.26 2.19
C LYS A 237 -10.10 14.93 1.54
N MET A 238 -9.09 14.22 1.04
CA MET A 238 -9.26 13.02 0.24
C MET A 238 -8.73 11.79 0.96
N GLU A 239 -9.49 10.70 0.86
CA GLU A 239 -9.15 9.36 1.33
C GLU A 239 -9.50 8.35 0.25
N MET A 240 -8.66 7.34 0.04
CA MET A 240 -8.94 6.22 -0.84
C MET A 240 -8.64 4.91 -0.15
N GLN A 241 -9.59 3.98 -0.18
CA GLN A 241 -9.42 2.63 0.33
C GLN A 241 -9.33 1.67 -0.84
N PHE A 242 -8.24 0.93 -0.91
CA PHE A 242 -7.99 -0.09 -1.90
C PHE A 242 -8.19 -1.46 -1.30
N LYS A 243 -8.88 -2.34 -2.03
CA LYS A 243 -8.84 -3.79 -1.83
C LYS A 243 -8.26 -4.41 -3.10
N LEU A 244 -7.11 -5.06 -2.95
CA LEU A 244 -6.28 -5.61 -4.01
C LEU A 244 -6.42 -7.14 -4.01
N ASP A 245 -7.27 -7.69 -4.87
CA ASP A 245 -7.48 -9.12 -5.00
C ASP A 245 -6.93 -9.64 -6.35
N GLY A 246 -6.81 -10.98 -6.47
CA GLY A 246 -6.35 -11.63 -7.70
C GLY A 246 -4.88 -11.35 -8.03
N ALA A 247 -4.06 -11.29 -6.99
CA ALA A 247 -2.66 -10.95 -7.11
C ALA A 247 -1.85 -12.02 -7.87
N ARG A 248 -0.99 -11.56 -8.78
CA ARG A 248 0.02 -12.37 -9.48
C ARG A 248 1.37 -11.71 -9.30
N VAL A 249 2.30 -12.42 -8.68
CA VAL A 249 3.66 -11.92 -8.37
C VAL A 249 4.65 -12.54 -9.35
N ASN A 250 5.56 -11.74 -9.90
CA ASN A 250 6.60 -12.15 -10.86
C ASN A 250 6.06 -12.85 -12.13
N SER A 251 4.77 -12.66 -12.45
CA SER A 251 4.10 -13.25 -13.61
C SER A 251 3.04 -12.29 -14.15
N LEU A 252 3.50 -11.18 -14.72
CA LEU A 252 2.61 -10.18 -15.33
C LEU A 252 1.96 -10.71 -16.61
N SER A 253 0.66 -10.43 -16.78
CA SER A 253 0.07 -10.37 -18.13
C SER A 253 0.29 -9.01 -18.78
N ALA A 254 0.54 -7.97 -17.99
CA ALA A 254 0.95 -6.67 -18.48
C ALA A 254 2.17 -6.79 -19.40
N THR A 255 2.14 -6.04 -20.50
CA THR A 255 3.23 -5.96 -21.49
C THR A 255 3.93 -4.62 -21.33
N ALA A 256 5.03 -4.40 -22.07
CA ALA A 256 5.69 -3.10 -22.10
C ALA A 256 4.72 -1.96 -22.49
N GLN A 257 3.72 -2.26 -23.32
CA GLN A 257 2.68 -1.33 -23.76
C GLN A 257 1.73 -0.93 -22.61
N THR A 258 1.55 -1.78 -21.60
CA THR A 258 0.71 -1.46 -20.42
C THR A 258 1.24 -0.25 -19.65
N PHE A 259 2.57 -0.05 -19.66
CA PHE A 259 3.25 1.05 -18.97
C PHE A 259 3.56 2.23 -19.90
N GLN A 260 2.91 2.31 -21.06
CA GLN A 260 3.00 3.47 -21.93
C GLN A 260 1.81 4.41 -21.72
N ARG A 261 2.09 5.72 -21.74
CA ARG A 261 1.07 6.75 -21.71
C ARG A 261 0.15 6.60 -22.93
N PRO A 262 -1.17 6.49 -22.76
CA PRO A 262 -2.08 6.37 -23.89
C PRO A 262 -2.12 7.63 -24.74
N GLY A 263 -2.06 7.48 -26.06
CA GLY A 263 -2.03 8.59 -27.03
C GLY A 263 -3.40 9.12 -27.44
N ASN A 264 -4.49 8.62 -26.86
CA ASN A 264 -5.88 8.93 -27.25
C ASN A 264 -6.49 10.12 -26.47
N TYR A 265 -5.69 10.84 -25.68
CA TYR A 265 -6.10 12.00 -24.90
C TYR A 265 -5.37 13.25 -25.36
N GLN A 266 -6.01 14.41 -25.21
CA GLN A 266 -5.28 15.67 -25.32
C GLN A 266 -4.35 15.76 -24.10
N ALA A 267 -3.06 16.01 -24.34
CA ALA A 267 -2.03 15.91 -23.30
C ALA A 267 -1.48 17.28 -22.90
N ILE A 268 -1.38 17.53 -21.60
CA ILE A 268 -0.78 18.72 -20.99
C ILE A 268 0.52 18.32 -20.29
N ASP A 269 1.62 18.92 -20.74
CA ASP A 269 2.93 18.81 -20.09
C ASP A 269 2.96 19.73 -18.85
N LEU A 270 3.05 19.16 -17.66
CA LEU A 270 3.06 19.90 -16.40
C LEU A 270 4.30 20.78 -16.22
N ALA A 271 5.38 20.53 -16.94
CA ALA A 271 6.61 21.33 -16.87
C ALA A 271 6.60 22.55 -17.79
N ARG A 272 5.75 22.54 -18.83
CA ARG A 272 5.73 23.57 -19.87
C ARG A 272 4.38 24.30 -19.99
N GLY A 273 3.30 23.65 -19.57
CA GLY A 273 1.96 24.19 -19.62
C GLY A 273 1.69 25.17 -18.47
N SER A 274 1.14 26.33 -18.79
CA SER A 274 0.28 27.05 -17.85
C SER A 274 -0.99 26.22 -17.67
N VAL A 275 -0.99 25.34 -16.67
CA VAL A 275 -2.21 24.65 -16.23
C VAL A 275 -3.18 25.76 -15.80
N PRO A 276 -4.36 25.92 -16.45
CA PRO A 276 -5.40 26.75 -15.86
C PRO A 276 -5.63 26.17 -14.47
N MET A 277 -5.46 26.97 -13.41
CA MET A 277 -5.84 26.57 -12.06
C MET A 277 -7.36 26.38 -12.01
N GLY A 278 -7.86 25.29 -12.59
CA GLY A 278 -9.04 24.63 -12.10
C GLY A 278 -8.61 23.98 -10.80
N THR A 279 -9.21 24.38 -9.68
CA THR A 279 -9.42 23.43 -8.59
C THR A 279 -9.90 22.12 -9.23
N PRO A 280 -9.36 20.94 -8.87
CA PRO A 280 -9.98 19.68 -9.28
C PRO A 280 -11.45 19.80 -8.92
N GLN A 281 -12.31 20.00 -9.92
CA GLN A 281 -13.72 20.14 -9.65
C GLN A 281 -14.14 18.75 -9.20
N SER A 282 -14.70 18.71 -7.99
CA SER A 282 -15.26 17.53 -7.34
C SER A 282 -15.64 16.46 -8.35
N ILE A 283 -15.11 15.24 -8.16
CA ILE A 283 -15.42 14.08 -9.00
C ILE A 283 -16.93 14.06 -9.27
N GLN A 284 -17.30 14.40 -10.50
CA GLN A 284 -18.68 14.74 -10.81
C GLN A 284 -19.56 13.49 -10.70
N ARG A 285 -20.66 13.64 -9.96
CA ARG A 285 -21.68 12.61 -9.77
C ARG A 285 -22.31 12.28 -11.13
N VAL A 286 -22.30 11.03 -11.56
CA VAL A 286 -23.27 10.57 -12.56
C VAL A 286 -24.58 10.32 -11.82
N ARG A 287 -25.58 11.19 -12.05
CA ARG A 287 -26.97 10.85 -11.73
C ARG A 287 -27.35 9.66 -12.61
N GLY A 288 -27.79 8.57 -11.99
CA GLY A 288 -28.42 7.48 -12.73
C GLY A 288 -29.61 8.04 -13.50
N SER A 289 -29.56 7.92 -14.82
CA SER A 289 -30.75 8.01 -15.67
C SER A 289 -31.48 6.69 -15.50
N SER A 290 -32.59 6.73 -14.75
CA SER A 290 -33.63 5.72 -14.85
C SER A 290 -34.31 5.91 -16.20
N GLU A 291 -34.20 4.92 -17.08
CA GLU A 291 -35.25 4.61 -18.06
C GLU A 291 -36.04 3.41 -17.55
#